data_AF-A0A5B7FNJ4-F1
#
_entry.id   AF-A0A5B7FNJ4-F1
#
_cell.length_a   1.000
_cell.length_b   1.000
_cell.length_c   1.000
_cell.angle_alpha   90.00
_cell.angle_beta   90.00
_cell.angle_gamma   90.00
#
_symmetry.space_group_name_H-M   'P 1'
#
loop_
_entity.id
_entity.type
_entity.pdbx_description
1 polymer ?
#
loop_
_entity_poly.entity_id
_entity_poly.type
_entity_poly.pdbx_seq_one_letter_code
_entity_poly.pdbx_strand_id
1 'polypeptide(L)'
;MASQGAHPACLFLALTLLMTGAATAILCTAILTNYWELITFDREAVEAITARHNNTHTLTWLWEGKVGKVSNPRPLRPLHPYSF
;
A
#
# COMPACT_ATOMS: atom_id res chain seq x y z
N MET A 1 -19.45 -28.90 44.18
CA MET A 1 -18.21 -28.86 43.38
C MET A 1 -18.36 -29.86 42.24
N ALA A 2 -18.75 -29.40 41.05
CA ALA A 2 -18.84 -30.28 39.88
C ALA A 2 -18.42 -29.47 38.65
N SER A 3 -17.15 -29.58 38.26
CA SER A 3 -16.73 -29.24 36.91
C SER A 3 -17.25 -30.33 35.98
N GLN A 4 -18.54 -30.26 35.64
CA GLN A 4 -19.11 -31.10 34.59
C GLN A 4 -18.39 -30.71 33.30
N GLY A 5 -17.70 -31.69 32.70
CA GLY A 5 -16.89 -31.49 31.50
C GLY A 5 -17.64 -30.68 30.46
N ALA A 6 -16.99 -29.65 29.91
CA ALA A 6 -17.58 -28.73 28.97
C ALA A 6 -18.30 -29.51 27.85
N HIS A 7 -19.60 -29.25 27.69
CA HIS A 7 -20.43 -29.88 26.66
C HIS A 7 -19.73 -29.70 25.29
N PRO A 8 -19.65 -30.72 24.42
CA PRO A 8 -18.87 -30.67 23.18
C PRO A 8 -19.22 -29.47 22.28
N ALA A 9 -20.48 -29.04 22.29
CA ALA A 9 -20.94 -27.83 21.63
C ALA A 9 -20.29 -26.54 22.17
N CYS A 10 -20.09 -26.40 23.48
CA CYS A 10 -19.45 -25.23 24.08
C CYS A 10 -17.98 -25.14 23.68
N LEU A 11 -17.28 -26.27 23.56
CA LEU A 11 -15.89 -26.32 23.08
C LEU A 11 -15.81 -25.91 21.60
N PHE A 12 -16.73 -26.40 20.76
CA PHE A 12 -16.79 -26.02 19.36
C PHE A 12 -17.06 -24.51 19.17
N LEU A 13 -17.98 -23.96 19.95
CA LEU A 13 -18.28 -22.52 19.94
C LEU A 13 -17.09 -21.69 20.39
N ALA A 14 -16.42 -22.09 21.48
CA ALA A 14 -15.22 -21.41 21.97
C ALA A 14 -14.11 -21.43 20.92
N LEU A 15 -13.86 -22.56 20.27
CA LEU A 15 -12.84 -22.69 19.23
C LEU A 15 -13.18 -21.86 17.99
N THR A 16 -14.44 -21.86 17.56
CA THR A 16 -14.90 -21.04 16.43
C THR A 16 -14.77 -19.55 16.73
N LEU A 17 -15.11 -19.12 17.95
CA LEU A 17 -14.96 -17.74 18.39
C LEU A 17 -13.49 -17.33 18.39
N LEU A 18 -12.61 -18.16 18.94
CA LEU A 18 -11.17 -17.91 18.95
C LEU A 18 -10.61 -17.82 17.53
N MET A 19 -10.99 -18.74 16.65
CA MET A 19 -10.51 -18.75 15.27
C MET A 19 -11.01 -17.52 14.49
N THR A 20 -12.28 -17.13 14.69
CA THR A 20 -12.86 -15.94 14.04
C THR A 20 -12.22 -14.66 14.56
N GLY A 21 -11.98 -14.57 15.87
CA GLY A 21 -11.27 -13.45 16.49
C GLY A 21 -9.83 -13.34 15.98
N ALA A 22 -9.11 -14.46 15.90
CA ALA A 22 -7.75 -14.51 15.34
C ALA A 22 -7.74 -14.10 13.87
N ALA A 23 -8.65 -14.61 13.05
CA ALA A 23 -8.77 -14.22 11.65
C ALA A 23 -9.08 -12.72 11.49
N THR A 24 -9.96 -12.17 12.34
CA THR A 24 -10.27 -10.73 12.34
C THR A 24 -9.05 -9.90 12.73
N ALA A 25 -8.30 -10.33 13.74
CA ALA A 25 -7.08 -9.65 14.16
C ALA A 25 -6.02 -9.68 13.04
N ILE A 26 -5.79 -10.84 12.42
CA ILE A 26 -4.85 -11.00 11.30
C ILE A 26 -5.26 -10.12 10.12
N LEU A 27 -6.55 -10.11 9.76
CA LEU A 27 -7.07 -9.24 8.69
C LEU A 27 -6.84 -7.75 9.03
N CYS A 28 -7.14 -7.36 10.26
CA CYS A 28 -6.96 -5.99 10.73
C CYS A 28 -5.48 -5.59 10.70
N THR A 29 -4.59 -6.49 11.14
CA THR A 29 -3.14 -6.30 11.04
C THR A 29 -2.70 -6.17 9.59
N ALA A 30 -3.14 -7.06 8.69
CA ALA A 30 -2.76 -7.01 7.28
C ALA A 30 -3.13 -5.67 6.62
N ILE A 31 -4.32 -5.15 6.91
CA ILE A 31 -4.78 -3.87 6.35
C ILE A 31 -4.07 -2.67 7.01
N LEU A 32 -3.87 -2.69 8.33
CA LEU A 32 -3.28 -1.57 9.06
C LEU A 32 -1.75 -1.50 8.93
N THR A 33 -1.09 -2.62 8.65
CA THR A 33 0.35 -2.60 8.46
C THR A 33 0.72 -1.95 7.15
N ASN A 34 1.65 -0.98 7.18
CA ASN A 34 2.25 -0.37 6.00
C ASN A 34 3.26 -1.30 5.29
N TYR A 35 3.17 -2.63 5.47
CA TYR A 35 4.06 -3.60 4.83
C TYR A 35 3.71 -3.89 3.36
N TRP A 36 2.71 -3.21 2.79
CA TRP A 36 2.16 -3.55 1.47
C TRP A 36 3.20 -3.52 0.35
N GLU A 37 4.20 -2.65 0.41
CA GLU A 37 5.36 -2.72 -0.47
C GLU A 37 6.35 -1.64 -0.02
N LEU A 38 7.50 -2.02 0.56
CA LEU A 38 8.61 -1.07 0.54
C LEU A 38 9.19 -1.09 -0.87
N ILE A 39 8.64 -0.26 -1.78
CA ILE A 39 9.25 -0.06 -3.09
C ILE A 39 10.53 0.74 -2.89
N THR A 40 11.64 0.04 -2.71
CA THR A 40 12.96 0.66 -2.72
C THR A 40 13.38 0.84 -4.17
N PHE A 41 13.19 2.03 -4.71
CA PHE A 41 13.73 2.37 -6.03
C PHE A 41 15.21 2.72 -5.89
N ASP A 42 16.05 2.08 -6.70
CA ASP A 42 17.45 2.47 -6.84
C ASP A 42 17.53 3.82 -7.57
N ARG A 43 18.17 4.78 -6.92
CA ARG A 43 18.28 6.17 -7.39
C ARG A 43 19.02 6.26 -8.72
N GLU A 44 20.12 5.53 -8.86
CA GLU A 44 20.96 5.54 -10.06
C GLU A 44 20.22 4.90 -11.23
N ALA A 45 19.46 3.83 -10.96
CA ALA A 45 18.64 3.19 -11.99
C ALA A 45 17.54 4.13 -12.51
N VAL A 46 16.85 4.85 -11.62
CA VAL A 46 15.79 5.80 -12.01
C VAL A 46 16.36 7.00 -12.78
N GLU A 47 17.52 7.52 -12.38
CA GLU A 47 18.21 8.59 -13.08
C GLU A 47 18.71 8.13 -14.47
N ALA A 48 19.26 6.92 -14.57
CA ALA A 48 19.72 6.35 -15.83
C ALA A 48 18.56 6.13 -16.83
N ILE A 49 17.39 5.68 -16.36
CA ILE A 49 16.20 5.53 -17.20
C ILE A 49 15.72 6.90 -17.70
N THR A 50 15.70 7.90 -16.82
CA THR A 50 15.30 9.28 -17.17
C THR A 50 16.24 9.88 -18.22
N ALA A 51 17.56 9.68 -18.06
CA ALA A 51 18.56 10.13 -19.02
C ALA A 51 18.44 9.44 -20.40
N ARG A 52 18.11 8.14 -20.41
CA ARG A 52 17.88 7.39 -21.66
C ARG A 52 16.62 7.85 -22.41
N HIS A 53 15.63 8.40 -21.71
CA HIS A 53 14.37 8.84 -22.29
C HIS A 53 14.39 10.30 -22.81
N ASN A 54 15.57 10.83 -23.13
CA ASN A 54 15.77 12.10 -23.84
C ASN A 54 14.97 13.30 -23.26
N ASN A 55 14.97 13.45 -21.93
CA ASN A 55 14.32 14.56 -21.21
C ASN A 55 12.79 14.70 -21.44
N THR A 56 12.10 13.68 -21.96
CA THR A 56 10.63 13.69 -22.01
C THR A 56 10.00 13.63 -20.61
N HIS A 57 10.80 13.27 -19.61
CA HIS A 57 10.44 13.26 -18.21
C HIS A 57 11.54 13.97 -17.42
N THR A 58 11.15 14.90 -16.55
CA THR A 58 12.03 15.57 -15.59
C THR A 58 11.85 14.92 -14.23
N LEU A 59 12.95 14.39 -13.68
CA LEU A 59 12.99 13.82 -12.34
C LEU A 59 13.53 14.89 -11.38
N THR A 60 12.74 15.26 -10.37
CA THR A 60 13.17 16.17 -9.31
C THR A 60 13.11 15.43 -8.00
N TRP A 61 14.20 15.48 -7.24
CA TRP A 61 14.29 14.85 -5.94
C TRP A 61 13.92 15.85 -4.84
N LEU A 62 12.93 15.53 -4.02
CA LEU A 62 12.44 16.31 -2.90
C LEU A 62 12.77 15.61 -1.57
N TRP A 63 12.72 16.36 -0.47
CA TRP A 63 12.95 15.87 0.89
C TRP A 63 14.31 15.19 1.07
N GLU A 64 15.39 15.94 0.82
CA GLU A 64 16.79 15.44 0.88
C GLU A 64 17.04 14.19 0.02
N GLY A 65 16.27 14.04 -1.04
CA GLY A 65 16.41 12.93 -1.96
C GLY A 65 15.62 11.69 -1.63
N LYS A 66 14.74 11.75 -0.63
CA LYS A 66 13.87 10.66 -0.20
C LYS A 66 12.65 10.45 -1.11
N VAL A 67 12.21 11.50 -1.82
CA VAL A 67 11.01 11.44 -2.67
C VAL A 67 11.37 11.87 -4.09
N GLY A 68 11.19 11.00 -5.08
CA GLY A 68 11.34 11.33 -6.50
C GLY A 68 10.03 11.81 -7.10
N LYS A 69 9.99 13.02 -7.65
CA LYS A 69 8.87 13.53 -8.45
C LYS A 69 9.22 13.42 -9.92
N VAL A 70 8.41 12.69 -10.68
CA VAL A 70 8.50 12.62 -12.15
C VAL A 70 7.47 13.57 -12.74
N SER A 71 7.91 14.57 -13.51
CA SER A 71 7.04 15.41 -14.32
C SER A 71 7.28 15.15 -15.80
N ASN A 72 6.21 15.04 -16.59
CA ASN A 72 6.30 15.11 -18.04
C ASN A 72 5.91 16.53 -18.45
N PRO A 73 6.78 17.31 -19.11
CA PRO A 73 6.38 18.54 -19.78
C PRO A 73 5.53 18.19 -21.01
N ARG A 74 4.33 17.63 -20.80
CA ARG A 74 3.31 17.68 -21.84
C ARG A 74 2.87 19.14 -21.95
N PRO A 75 2.69 19.69 -23.15
CA PRO A 75 1.99 20.96 -23.29
C PRO A 75 0.63 20.80 -22.61
N LEU A 76 0.32 21.68 -21.64
CA LEU A 76 -1.01 21.77 -21.07
C LEU A 76 -1.98 21.84 -22.25
N ARG A 77 -2.81 20.81 -22.43
CA ARG A 77 -3.91 20.89 -23.38
C ARG A 77 -4.73 22.11 -22.91
N PRO A 78 -4.93 23.16 -23.74
CA PRO A 78 -5.74 24.28 -23.33
C PRO A 78 -7.11 23.71 -22.96
N LEU A 79 -7.48 23.81 -21.69
CA LEU A 79 -8.85 23.65 -21.25
C LEU A 79 -9.62 24.70 -22.05
N HIS A 80 -10.33 24.29 -23.11
CA HIS A 80 -11.26 25.18 -23.78
C HIS A 80 -12.27 25.63 -22.72
N PRO A 81 -12.29 26.91 -22.32
CA PRO A 81 -13.46 27.42 -21.66
C PRO A 81 -14.51 27.58 -22.77
N TYR A 82 -15.76 27.23 -22.47
CA TYR A 82 -16.94 27.42 -23.32
C TYR A 82 -17.19 26.34 -24.37
N SER A 83 -17.96 25.34 -23.95
CA SER A 83 -18.87 24.59 -24.82
C SER A 83 -20.29 24.69 -24.24
N PHE A 84 -21.00 25.75 -24.62
CA PHE A 84 -22.45 25.80 -24.92
C PHE A 84 -22.75 27.12 -25.63
#